data_AF-A0A498I8W3-F1
#
_entry.id   AF-A0A498I8W3-F1
#
_cell.length_a   1.000
_cell.length_b   1.000
_cell.length_c   1.000
_cell.angle_alpha   90.00
_cell.angle_beta   90.00
_cell.angle_gamma   90.00
#
_symmetry.space_group_name_H-M   'P 1'
#
loop_
_entity.id
_entity.type
_entity.pdbx_description
1 polymer ?
#
loop_
_entity_poly.entity_id
_entity_poly.type
_entity_poly.pdbx_seq_one_letter_code
_entity_poly.pdbx_strand_id
1 'polypeptide(L)'
;MFRSKESLEPLLDFLRTHKHDGHAMMLNDRIQSIPRLQSALAKAEEYLSKFPPTTPYSEFEFDLQGMGFERGCGDTAQRVS
;
A
#
# COMPACT_ATOMS: atom_id res chain seq x y z
N MET A 1 -5.22 -20.33 -3.94
CA MET A 1 -3.78 -20.07 -3.78
C MET A 1 -3.42 -19.43 -2.45
N PHE A 2 -4.32 -18.82 -1.69
CA PHE A 2 -4.03 -18.37 -0.31
C PHE A 2 -5.25 -18.69 0.58
N ARG A 3 -5.13 -19.64 1.51
CA ARG A 3 -6.27 -20.15 2.33
C ARG A 3 -6.03 -20.10 3.85
N SER A 4 -4.87 -19.62 4.31
CA SER A 4 -4.51 -19.51 5.75
C SER A 4 -3.61 -18.31 6.04
N LYS A 5 -3.43 -17.94 7.31
CA LYS A 5 -2.53 -16.83 7.70
C LYS A 5 -1.08 -17.05 7.26
N GLU A 6 -0.62 -18.30 7.26
CA GLU A 6 0.67 -18.74 6.69
C GLU A 6 0.74 -18.56 5.16
N SER A 7 -0.40 -18.49 4.48
CA SER A 7 -0.43 -18.31 3.03
C SER A 7 -0.29 -16.85 2.60
N LEU A 8 -0.43 -15.87 3.49
CA LEU A 8 -0.33 -14.46 3.09
C LEU A 8 1.10 -13.91 3.18
N GLU A 9 1.99 -14.53 3.95
CA GLU A 9 3.39 -14.11 4.06
C GLU A 9 4.10 -14.08 2.70
N PRO A 10 3.95 -15.09 1.81
CA PRO A 10 4.51 -15.02 0.45
C PRO A 10 3.98 -13.84 -0.37
N LEU A 11 2.71 -13.46 -0.18
CA LEU A 11 2.13 -12.29 -0.86
C LEU A 11 2.71 -10.99 -0.30
N LEU A 12 2.86 -10.89 1.02
CA LEU A 12 3.49 -9.74 1.65
C LEU A 12 4.94 -9.58 1.18
N ASP A 13 5.70 -10.68 1.16
CA ASP A 13 7.08 -10.67 0.68
C ASP A 13 7.16 -10.28 -0.79
N PHE A 14 6.26 -10.81 -1.62
CA PHE A 14 6.18 -10.43 -3.03
C PHE A 14 5.94 -8.92 -3.18
N LEU A 15 4.96 -8.37 -2.48
CA LEU A 15 4.61 -6.95 -2.57
C LEU A 15 5.73 -6.04 -2.06
N ARG A 16 6.43 -6.42 -0.99
CA ARG A 16 7.53 -5.65 -0.40
C ARG A 16 8.80 -5.69 -1.24
N THR A 17 9.08 -6.82 -1.87
CA THR A 17 10.29 -6.98 -2.70
C THR A 17 10.09 -6.50 -4.13
N HIS A 18 8.84 -6.17 -4.51
CA HIS A 18 8.52 -5.71 -5.86
C HIS A 18 9.16 -4.35 -6.14
N LYS A 19 9.92 -4.30 -7.23
CA LYS A 19 10.57 -3.08 -7.72
C LYS A 19 10.42 -2.97 -9.22
N HIS A 20 10.25 -1.75 -9.71
CA HIS A 20 10.30 -1.41 -11.12
C HIS A 20 11.36 -0.34 -11.33
N ASP A 21 12.31 -0.57 -12.24
CA ASP A 21 13.46 0.33 -12.48
C ASP A 21 14.19 0.76 -11.20
N GLY A 22 14.39 -0.18 -10.27
CA GLY A 22 15.06 0.07 -8.98
C GLY A 22 14.23 0.80 -7.93
N HIS A 23 13.02 1.26 -8.26
CA HIS A 23 12.11 1.94 -7.34
C HIS A 23 11.18 0.93 -6.66
N ALA A 24 11.01 1.06 -5.34
CA ALA A 24 10.03 0.27 -4.59
C ALA A 24 8.60 0.55 -5.07
N MET A 25 7.79 -0.49 -5.12
CA MET A 25 6.41 -0.44 -5.59
C MET A 25 5.50 -1.14 -4.58
N MET A 26 4.25 -0.71 -4.48
CA MET A 26 3.22 -1.24 -3.57
C MET A 26 3.54 -1.05 -2.08
N LEU A 27 4.54 -1.74 -1.53
CA LEU A 27 4.88 -1.70 -0.11
C LEU A 27 6.37 -1.41 0.10
N ASN A 28 6.70 -0.68 1.15
CA ASN A 28 8.08 -0.49 1.61
C ASN A 28 8.39 -1.26 2.90
N ASP A 29 9.62 -1.11 3.39
CA ASP A 29 10.16 -1.85 4.54
C ASP A 29 9.47 -1.54 5.89
N ARG A 30 8.52 -0.59 5.92
CA ARG A 30 7.70 -0.28 7.11
C ARG A 30 6.63 -1.35 7.37
N ILE A 31 6.27 -2.17 6.38
CA ILE A 31 5.29 -3.24 6.51
C ILE A 31 6.02 -4.59 6.51
N GLN A 32 6.18 -5.15 7.71
CA GLN A 32 6.98 -6.37 7.92
C GLN A 32 6.15 -7.59 8.34
N SER A 33 4.84 -7.43 8.50
CA SER A 33 3.96 -8.52 8.91
C SER A 33 2.53 -8.29 8.44
N ILE A 34 1.76 -9.38 8.34
CA ILE A 34 0.34 -9.32 7.96
C ILE A 34 -0.49 -8.42 8.88
N PRO A 35 -0.36 -8.49 10.24
CA PRO A 35 -1.09 -7.57 11.10
C PRO A 35 -0.74 -6.10 10.84
N ARG A 36 0.53 -5.79 10.55
CA ARG A 36 0.96 -4.43 10.21
C ARG A 36 0.35 -3.97 8.91
N LEU A 37 0.30 -4.83 7.89
CA LEU A 37 -0.34 -4.54 6.61
C LEU A 37 -1.83 -4.22 6.81
N GLN A 38 -2.54 -5.03 7.58
CA GLN A 38 -3.97 -4.82 7.87
C GLN A 38 -4.23 -3.47 8.54
N SER A 39 -3.45 -3.13 9.58
CA SER A 39 -3.59 -1.82 10.23
C SER A 39 -3.21 -0.65 9.32
N ALA A 40 -2.20 -0.81 8.47
CA ALA A 40 -1.80 0.22 7.52
C ALA A 40 -2.87 0.45 6.44
N LEU A 41 -3.50 -0.62 5.92
CA LEU A 41 -4.59 -0.53 4.95
C LEU A 41 -5.79 0.23 5.52
N ALA A 42 -6.23 -0.13 6.73
CA ALA A 42 -7.34 0.57 7.38
C ALA A 42 -7.05 2.07 7.59
N LYS A 43 -5.81 2.40 7.98
CA LYS A 43 -5.39 3.80 8.14
C LYS A 43 -5.34 4.56 6.80
N ALA A 44 -4.85 3.90 5.75
CA ALA A 44 -4.78 4.48 4.41
C ALA A 44 -6.19 4.72 3.84
N GLU A 45 -7.11 3.77 4.01
CA GLU A 45 -8.51 3.90 3.60
C GLU A 45 -9.20 5.07 4.33
N GLU A 46 -9.06 5.15 5.65
CA GLU A 46 -9.59 6.28 6.44
C GLU A 46 -8.97 7.62 5.97
N TYR A 47 -7.68 7.65 5.67
CA TYR A 47 -7.00 8.84 5.20
C TYR A 47 -7.48 9.27 3.80
N LEU A 48 -7.56 8.34 2.86
CA LEU A 48 -7.98 8.59 1.48
C LEU A 48 -9.45 8.99 1.37
N SER A 49 -10.31 8.51 2.28
CA SER A 49 -11.73 8.88 2.33
C SER A 49 -12.00 10.38 2.48
N LYS A 50 -10.98 11.16 2.89
CA LYS A 50 -11.06 12.61 3.09
C LYS A 50 -10.85 13.40 1.79
N PHE A 51 -10.38 12.75 0.73
CA PHE A 51 -10.08 13.38 -0.56
C PHE A 51 -11.20 13.16 -1.57
N PRO A 52 -11.41 14.09 -2.51
CA PRO A 52 -12.19 13.84 -3.71
C PRO A 52 -11.69 12.58 -4.47
N PRO A 53 -12.59 11.78 -5.09
CA PRO A 53 -12.22 10.58 -5.84
C PRO A 53 -11.15 10.79 -6.93
N THR A 54 -11.11 12.00 -7.51
CA THR A 54 -10.21 12.40 -8.60
C THR A 54 -8.89 13.01 -8.11
N THR A 55 -8.67 13.13 -6.80
CA THR A 55 -7.44 13.69 -6.26
C THR A 55 -6.22 12.91 -6.77
N PRO A 56 -5.23 13.56 -7.40
CA PRO A 56 -4.03 12.90 -7.90
C PRO A 56 -3.19 12.27 -6.79
N TYR A 57 -2.54 11.14 -7.09
CA TYR A 57 -1.66 10.43 -6.17
C TYR A 57 -0.58 11.33 -5.53
N SER A 58 -0.03 12.27 -6.30
CA SER A 58 1.01 13.19 -5.83
C SER A 58 0.60 14.07 -4.64
N GLU A 59 -0.70 14.28 -4.42
CA GLU A 59 -1.19 15.10 -3.29
C GLU A 59 -1.11 14.38 -1.94
N PHE A 60 -1.07 13.04 -1.95
CA PHE A 60 -1.08 12.22 -0.73
C PHE A 60 0.04 11.17 -0.71
N GLU A 61 0.94 11.18 -1.69
CA GLU A 61 2.07 10.26 -1.85
C GLU A 61 2.94 10.20 -0.59
N PHE A 62 3.34 11.36 -0.06
CA PHE A 62 4.24 11.44 1.10
C PHE A 62 3.62 10.79 2.35
N ASP A 63 2.33 11.03 2.59
CA ASP A 63 1.61 10.45 3.73
C ASP A 63 1.44 8.93 3.58
N LEU A 64 1.12 8.47 2.36
CA LEU A 64 1.02 7.04 2.06
C LEU A 64 2.36 6.32 2.25
N GLN A 65 3.47 6.92 1.80
CA GLN A 65 4.82 6.40 2.04
C GLN A 65 5.14 6.32 3.54
N GLY A 66 4.68 7.30 4.32
CA GLY A 66 4.75 7.29 5.78
C GLY A 66 3.97 6.11 6.41
N MET A 67 2.89 5.66 5.78
CA MET A 67 2.10 4.49 6.19
C MET A 67 2.69 3.16 5.69
N GLY A 68 3.58 3.21 4.72
CA GLY A 68 4.28 2.06 4.17
C GLY A 68 3.89 1.68 2.74
N PHE A 69 3.11 2.53 2.07
CA PHE A 69 2.66 2.30 0.70
C PHE A 69 3.48 3.11 -0.29
N GLU A 70 3.95 2.44 -1.33
CA GLU A 70 4.66 3.06 -2.44
C GLU A 70 3.72 3.20 -3.65
N ARG A 71 4.27 3.75 -4.74
CA ARG A 71 3.54 3.94 -6.00
C ARG A 71 3.07 2.61 -6.59
N GLY A 72 2.08 2.70 -7.48
CA GLY A 72 1.59 1.58 -8.27
C GLY A 72 0.21 1.06 -7.90
N CYS A 73 -0.38 1.54 -6.81
CA CYS A 73 -1.75 1.17 -6.41
C CYS A 73 -2.84 1.93 -7.19
N GLY A 74 -2.50 3.05 -7.84
CA GLY A 74 -3.44 3.88 -8.59
C GLY A 74 -2.89 5.29 -8.80
N ASP A 75 -3.48 6.04 -9.73
CA ASP A 75 -3.14 7.44 -10.04
C ASP A 75 -4.07 8.46 -9.37
N THR A 76 -5.22 8.02 -8.84
CA THR A 76 -6.18 8.86 -8.09
C THR A 76 -6.58 8.24 -6.76
N ALA A 77 -7.12 9.05 -5.84
CA ALA A 77 -7.64 8.57 -4.55
C ALA A 77 -8.60 7.39 -4.70
N GLN A 78 -9.55 7.45 -5.65
CA GLN A 78 -10.51 6.37 -5.90
C GLN A 78 -9.86 5.06 -6.38
N ARG A 79 -8.77 5.13 -7.13
CA ARG A 79 -8.11 3.92 -7.65
C ARG A 79 -7.21 3.27 -6.62
N VAL A 80 -6.74 4.05 -5.63
CA VAL A 80 -5.90 3.57 -4.54
C VAL A 80 -6.74 2.98 -3.38
N SER A 81 -7.92 3.54 -3.11
CA SER A 81 -8.88 3.06 -2.09
C SER A 81 -9.61 1.80 -2.53
#